data_AF-A0A3D1IET3-F1
#
_entry.id   AF-A0A3D1IET3-F1
#
_cell.length_a   1.000
_cell.length_b   1.000
_cell.length_c   1.000
_cell.angle_alpha   90.00
_cell.angle_beta   90.00
_cell.angle_gamma   90.00
#
_symmetry.space_group_name_H-M   'P 1'
#
loop_
_entity.id
_entity.type
_entity.pdbx_description
1 polymer ?
#
loop_
_entity_poly.entity_id
_entity_poly.type
_entity_poly.pdbx_seq_one_letter_code
_entity_poly.pdbx_strand_id
1 'polypeptide(L)' 'MAVATGGVAGAQDIPLGKITLPIGFSIEVYAPDVPNARSMARSPSGTLFVSTRQAGDVYAVLDRDQDYKAD' A
#
# COMPACT_ATOMS: atom_id res chain seq x y z
N MET A 1 -12.84 -11.13 7.09
CA MET A 1 -12.56 -9.68 7.22
C MET A 1 -11.40 -9.55 8.17
N ALA A 2 -10.17 -9.64 7.67
CA ALA A 2 -8.98 -9.43 8.47
C ALA A 2 -8.69 -7.92 8.47
N VAL A 3 -8.84 -7.29 9.64
CA VAL A 3 -8.36 -5.93 9.87
C VAL A 3 -6.87 -6.04 10.14
N ALA A 4 -6.03 -5.56 9.22
CA ALA A 4 -4.62 -5.37 9.53
C ALA A 4 -4.55 -4.28 10.61
N THR A 5 -4.17 -4.69 11.82
CA THR A 5 -3.82 -3.77 12.92
C THR A 5 -2.32 -3.84 13.06
N GLY A 6 -1.69 -2.67 12.99
CA GLY A 6 -0.27 -2.49 12.72
C GLY A 6 0.67 -3.32 13.60
N GLY A 7 1.49 -4.13 12.92
CA GLY A 7 2.79 -4.56 13.43
C GLY A 7 3.83 -3.87 12.56
N VAL A 8 4.67 -3.03 13.17
CA VAL A 8 5.76 -2.27 12.53
C VAL A 8 6.70 -3.19 11.72
N ALA A 9 6.36 -3.49 10.48
CA ALA A 9 7.35 -4.00 9.53
C ALA A 9 8.09 -2.77 9.02
N GLY A 10 9.32 -2.60 9.52
CA GLY A 10 10.19 -1.49 9.19
C GLY A 10 10.23 -1.32 7.67
N ALA A 11 10.15 -0.06 7.23
CA ALA A 11 10.25 0.35 5.85
C ALA A 11 11.34 -0.47 5.17
N GLN A 12 10.93 -1.49 4.42
CA GLN A 12 11.84 -2.28 3.61
C GLN A 12 12.59 -1.28 2.74
N ASP A 13 13.90 -1.43 2.54
CA ASP A 13 14.71 -0.59 1.65
C ASP A 13 14.19 -0.75 0.20
N ILE A 14 13.06 -0.13 -0.10
CA ILE A 14 12.40 -0.13 -1.39
C ILE A 14 13.22 0.83 -2.24
N PRO A 15 13.90 0.36 -3.30
CA PRO A 15 14.86 1.17 -4.03
C PRO A 15 14.14 2.12 -5.00
N LEU A 16 13.40 3.10 -4.46
CA LEU A 16 12.66 4.11 -5.22
C LEU A 16 13.58 4.90 -6.17
N GLY A 17 14.85 5.11 -5.78
CA GLY A 17 15.85 5.78 -6.61
C GLY A 17 16.24 5.05 -7.90
N LYS A 18 15.79 3.80 -8.10
CA LYS A 18 15.96 3.07 -9.36
C LYS A 18 14.81 3.31 -10.36
N ILE A 19 13.77 4.05 -9.97
CA ILE A 19 12.61 4.35 -10.80
C ILE A 19 12.81 5.73 -11.43
N THR A 20 12.83 5.77 -12.77
CA THR A 20 12.87 7.03 -13.52
C THR A 20 11.46 7.61 -13.61
N LEU A 21 11.30 8.85 -13.14
CA LEU A 21 10.01 9.56 -13.16
C LEU A 21 10.04 10.69 -14.19
N PRO A 22 8.93 10.97 -14.88
CA PRO A 22 8.79 12.19 -15.67
C PRO A 22 8.85 13.44 -14.78
N ILE A 23 9.18 14.58 -15.38
CA ILE A 23 9.22 15.87 -14.68
C ILE A 23 7.83 16.18 -14.10
N GLY A 24 7.81 16.61 -12.82
CA GLY A 24 6.58 16.92 -12.10
C GLY A 24 5.93 15.74 -11.37
N PHE A 25 6.52 14.54 -11.42
CA PHE A 25 6.05 13.37 -10.67
C PHE A 25 6.94 13.07 -9.46
N SER A 26 6.30 12.65 -8.37
CA SER A 26 6.95 12.10 -7.17
C SER A 26 6.36 10.73 -6.85
N ILE A 27 7.12 9.90 -6.15
CA ILE A 27 6.65 8.62 -5.63
C ILE A 27 7.09 8.47 -4.18
N GLU A 28 6.25 7.79 -3.41
CA GLU A 28 6.55 7.37 -2.04
C GLU A 28 5.89 6.02 -1.77
N VAL A 29 6.28 5.39 -0.66
CA VAL A 29 5.69 4.10 -0.24
C VAL A 29 4.37 4.39 0.46
N TYR A 30 3.28 3.85 -0.09
CA TYR A 30 1.92 4.01 0.47
C TYR A 30 1.65 3.03 1.62
N ALA A 31 1.96 1.74 1.43
CA ALA A 31 1.72 0.69 2.41
C ALA A 31 2.82 -0.39 2.31
N PRO A 32 3.78 -0.46 3.26
CA PRO A 32 4.87 -1.43 3.21
C PRO A 32 4.43 -2.87 3.53
N ASP A 33 3.31 -3.03 4.26
CA ASP A 33 2.96 -4.28 4.95
C ASP A 33 1.95 -5.15 4.19
N VAL A 34 1.93 -5.07 2.85
CA VAL A 34 1.09 -5.94 2.02
C VAL A 34 1.96 -6.99 1.32
N PRO A 35 2.11 -8.19 1.91
CA PRO A 35 3.00 -9.21 1.36
C PRO A 35 2.48 -9.71 0.00
N ASN A 36 3.35 -9.74 -1.00
CA ASN A 36 2.99 -10.21 -2.35
C ASN A 36 1.76 -9.49 -2.94
N ALA A 37 1.68 -8.17 -2.72
CA ALA A 37 0.68 -7.29 -3.31
C ALA A 37 0.66 -7.43 -4.83
N ARG A 38 -0.54 -7.52 -5.43
CA ARG A 38 -0.68 -7.72 -6.88
C ARG A 38 -1.72 -6.82 -7.53
N SER A 39 -2.99 -7.06 -7.24
CA SER A 39 -4.08 -6.26 -7.80
C SER A 39 -4.57 -5.29 -6.74
N MET A 40 -4.87 -4.06 -7.16
CA MET A 40 -5.38 -3.03 -6.26
C MET A 40 -6.59 -2.33 -6.89
N ALA A 41 -7.56 -1.96 -6.05
CA ALA A 41 -8.75 -1.21 -6.45
C ALA A 41 -9.14 -0.24 -5.34
N ARG A 42 -9.42 1.02 -5.71
CA ARG A 42 -9.83 2.06 -4.75
C ARG A 42 -11.34 2.22 -4.76
N SER A 43 -11.98 2.23 -3.59
CA SER A 43 -13.40 2.51 -3.47
C SER A 43 -13.72 4.00 -3.61
N PRO A 44 -14.99 4.36 -3.90
CA PRO A 44 -15.43 5.76 -3.84
C PRO A 44 -15.26 6.41 -2.46
N SER A 45 -15.26 5.61 -1.38
CA SER A 45 -15.00 6.07 -0.02
C SER A 45 -13.51 6.30 0.28
N GLY A 46 -12.61 6.00 -0.67
CA GLY A 46 -11.17 6.24 -0.52
C GLY A 46 -10.36 5.02 -0.06
N THR A 47 -10.99 3.97 0.44
CA THR A 47 -10.32 2.74 0.88
C THR A 47 -9.64 2.03 -0.29
N LEU A 48 -8.38 1.63 -0.10
CA LEU A 48 -7.64 0.86 -1.08
C LEU A 48 -7.72 -0.63 -0.75
N PHE A 49 -8.24 -1.44 -1.66
CA PHE A 49 -8.23 -2.89 -1.54
C PHE A 49 -7.06 -3.47 -2.31
N VAL A 50 -6.28 -4.33 -1.68
CA VAL A 50 -5.11 -4.97 -2.29
C VAL A 50 -5.18 -6.49 -2.12
N SER A 51 -5.08 -7.23 -3.22
CA SER A 51 -5.05 -8.68 -3.21
C SER A 51 -3.63 -9.23 -3.15
N THR A 52 -3.49 -10.39 -2.52
CA THR A 52 -2.22 -11.12 -2.42
C THR A 52 -2.25 -12.35 -3.30
N ARG A 53 -1.16 -12.57 -4.06
CA ARG A 53 -1.13 -13.68 -5.02
C ARG A 53 -1.04 -15.05 -4.34
N GLN A 54 -0.28 -15.14 -3.25
CA GLN A 54 0.06 -16.42 -2.62
C GLN A 54 -0.95 -16.84 -1.56
N ALA A 55 -1.38 -15.91 -0.71
CA ALA A 55 -2.35 -16.21 0.36
C ALA A 55 -3.80 -16.22 -0.16
N GLY A 56 -4.10 -15.54 -1.27
CA GLY A 56 -5.46 -15.40 -1.78
C GLY A 56 -6.32 -14.42 -0.97
N ASP A 57 -5.70 -13.71 -0.02
CA ASP A 57 -6.36 -12.73 0.82
C ASP A 57 -6.50 -11.38 0.14
N VAL A 58 -7.53 -10.64 0.56
CA VAL A 58 -7.76 -9.24 0.19
C VAL A 58 -7.65 -8.38 1.45
N TYR A 59 -6.74 -7.41 1.40
CA TYR A 59 -6.45 -6.46 2.46
C TYR A 59 -7.18 -5.15 2.17
N ALA A 60 -7.84 -4.61 3.20
CA ALA A 60 -8.32 -3.23 3.18
C ALA A 60 -7.23 -2.36 3.79
N VAL A 61 -6.57 -1.57 2.94
CA VAL A 61 -5.58 -0.57 3.33
C VAL A 61 -6.33 0.73 3.58
N LEU A 62 -6.29 1.16 4.84
CA LEU A 62 -7.01 2.32 5.33
C LEU A 62 -6.04 3.48 5.53
N ASP A 63 -6.43 4.62 5.01
CA ASP A 63 -5.84 5.92 5.28
C ASP A 63 -6.85 6.65 6.17
N ARG A 64 -6.55 6.80 7.47
CA ARG A 64 -7.51 7.33 8.44
C ARG A 64 -7.36 8.83 8.63
N ASP A 65 -6.16 9.36 8.43
CA ASP A 65 -5.85 10.78 8.57
C ASP A 65 -5.86 11.56 7.24
N GLN A 66 -6.10 10.87 6.13
CA GLN A 66 -6.19 11.39 4.77
C GLN A 66 -4.87 11.99 4.26
N ASP A 67 -3.73 11.49 4.75
CA ASP A 67 -2.40 11.96 4.36
C ASP A 67 -1.85 11.25 3.10
N TYR A 68 -2.66 10.39 2.46
CA TYR A 68 -2.25 9.51 1.38
C TYR A 68 -1.17 8.50 1.78
N LYS A 69 -1.21 8.01 3.01
CA LYS A 69 -0.47 6.85 3.50
C LYS A 69 -1.40 5.92 4.27
N ALA A 70 -0.97 4.67 4.40
CA ALA A 70 -1.73 3.68 5.16
C ALA A 70 -1.37 3.71 6.64
N ASP A 71 -2.40 3.64 7.49
CA ASP A 71 -2.32 3.57 8.97
C ASP A 71 -2.60 2.17 9.54
#